data_AF-A0A0F9YZD5-F1
#
_entry.id   AF-A0A0F9YZD5-F1
#
_cell.length_a   1.000
_cell.length_b   1.000
_cell.length_c   1.000
_cell.angle_alpha   90.00
_cell.angle_beta   90.00
_cell.angle_gamma   90.00
#
_symmetry.space_group_name_H-M   'P 1'
#
loop_
_entity.id
_entity.type
_entity.pdbx_description
1 polymer ?
#
loop_
_entity_poly.entity_id
_entity_poly.type
_entity_poly.pdbx_seq_one_letter_code
_entity_poly.pdbx_strand_id
1 'polypeptide(L)'
;MKNIKSKVLSFAIVLFLLLSFGSLNTSIAQAVEAQPVCTLEQISGRTIVDLTPYNGLRSDSDEAAATGGPFATVLVAGTYDVTLQSYDNHTEKNQIQPNEQWYLILKDIGDSTIATTSAISDLPDDIDNLTEIVDTNFVLTSSVTSATTYHDAYPDSTSANSIRPVCAAFDLVLPPTATIEAVKIICPTEDLLPNWGAGGEDITSDTASAFLEANPTCYTEDWTFEWAPDSTVNPGNQTETGGEDWTAFTSSATVPAGALIWVREQFNSDYISFSGDTTEPRDEDVSAEFYCSNDVLNYDNYDFIDPVEADQTYYCVGFNAPIEQPTTNPQCSDDVDNDGDELIDSADPGCHSDGNASDTESYVPSDNDETDEDDDGGGGGGGGSGSHTRCSDKKDNDDDGLVDSADPGCHSDGNASNADSYVPSDSDEQNGGQVLGAQTSCGIYVDKYLRRGYKNDAEAVKKVQLFLNDYLKLKLEVDGIYGSKTEEAVRVFQILHKDKILTPWGVTASTGIFYLTTQTEVNNIMCPDLNLQIPSNLINFTASMIN
;
A
#
# COMPACT_ATOMS: atom_id res chain seq x y z
N MET A 1 24.20 -69.53 46.38
CA MET A 1 24.29 -70.95 45.95
C MET A 1 23.77 -71.00 44.51
N LYS A 2 24.41 -71.41 43.41
CA LYS A 2 25.77 -71.88 43.01
C LYS A 2 25.92 -71.49 41.50
N ASN A 3 27.08 -71.26 40.86
CA ASN A 3 28.47 -71.14 41.32
C ASN A 3 29.38 -70.43 40.27
N ILE A 4 30.24 -69.51 40.74
CA ILE A 4 31.67 -69.34 40.37
C ILE A 4 32.07 -68.60 39.06
N LYS A 5 32.52 -67.35 39.29
CA LYS A 5 33.74 -66.65 38.83
C LYS A 5 34.18 -66.65 37.35
N SER A 6 34.24 -65.42 36.84
CA SER A 6 35.18 -64.92 35.82
C SER A 6 36.65 -65.34 36.06
N LYS A 7 37.38 -65.56 34.95
CA LYS A 7 38.85 -65.43 34.88
C LYS A 7 39.27 -64.76 33.57
N VAL A 8 40.16 -63.78 33.72
CA VAL A 8 40.84 -63.02 32.67
C VAL A 8 42.02 -63.82 32.11
N LEU A 9 42.24 -63.81 30.79
CA LEU A 9 43.58 -63.59 30.20
C LEU A 9 43.52 -63.22 28.70
N SER A 10 44.31 -62.23 28.30
CA SER A 10 44.48 -61.77 26.92
C SER A 10 45.40 -62.70 26.11
N PHE A 11 45.24 -62.73 24.78
CA PHE A 11 46.34 -62.52 23.81
C PHE A 11 45.75 -62.25 22.40
N ALA A 12 46.50 -61.59 21.52
CA ALA A 12 46.01 -61.07 20.23
C ALA A 12 46.77 -61.66 19.01
N ILE A 13 46.33 -61.22 17.80
CA ILE A 13 47.05 -61.14 16.49
C ILE A 13 46.46 -62.00 15.33
N VAL A 14 45.59 -61.36 14.52
CA VAL A 14 45.67 -61.09 13.06
C VAL A 14 46.28 -62.14 12.10
N LEU A 15 45.55 -62.61 11.05
CA LEU A 15 45.70 -62.18 9.62
C LEU A 15 44.98 -63.07 8.55
N PHE A 16 43.99 -62.49 7.86
CA PHE A 16 43.58 -62.57 6.43
C PHE A 16 43.71 -63.81 5.47
N LEU A 17 42.71 -63.85 4.55
CA LEU A 17 42.74 -64.15 3.08
C LEU A 17 42.30 -65.54 2.52
N LEU A 18 41.03 -65.59 2.07
CA LEU A 18 40.47 -66.14 0.81
C LEU A 18 40.64 -67.62 0.37
N LEU A 19 39.48 -68.22 0.03
CA LEU A 19 39.12 -69.11 -1.11
C LEU A 19 37.87 -69.93 -0.69
N SER A 20 36.79 -70.21 -1.43
CA SER A 20 36.14 -69.71 -2.66
C SER A 20 35.11 -70.80 -3.06
N PHE A 21 33.90 -70.43 -3.50
CA PHE A 21 32.82 -71.33 -4.02
C PHE A 21 32.24 -72.37 -3.03
N GLY A 22 30.93 -72.63 -3.02
CA GLY A 22 29.83 -72.00 -3.76
C GLY A 22 28.52 -72.75 -3.56
N SER A 23 27.40 -72.03 -3.42
CA SER A 23 26.03 -72.56 -3.45
C SER A 23 25.12 -71.44 -3.94
N LEU A 24 24.29 -71.71 -4.95
CA LEU A 24 23.61 -70.65 -5.71
C LEU A 24 22.45 -70.00 -4.94
N ASN A 25 22.34 -68.68 -5.12
CA ASN A 25 21.15 -67.91 -4.79
C ASN A 25 19.96 -68.32 -5.68
N THR A 26 18.75 -68.27 -5.10
CA THR A 26 17.52 -67.91 -5.83
C THR A 26 16.68 -66.97 -4.95
N SER A 27 17.21 -65.77 -4.73
CA SER A 27 16.40 -64.63 -4.28
C SER A 27 15.62 -64.11 -5.49
N ILE A 28 14.30 -64.24 -5.48
CA ILE A 28 13.44 -63.58 -6.45
C ILE A 28 13.49 -62.08 -6.16
N ALA A 29 14.23 -61.33 -6.97
CA ALA A 29 14.08 -59.89 -7.02
C ALA A 29 12.80 -59.61 -7.84
N GLN A 30 11.73 -59.21 -7.16
CA GLN A 30 10.63 -58.54 -7.86
C GLN A 30 11.19 -57.22 -8.41
N ALA A 31 11.06 -57.00 -9.71
CA ALA A 31 11.26 -55.68 -10.29
C ALA A 31 10.17 -54.77 -9.73
N VAL A 32 10.57 -53.68 -9.07
CA VAL A 32 9.65 -52.59 -8.74
C VAL A 32 9.44 -51.81 -10.04
N GLU A 33 8.22 -51.82 -10.56
CA GLU A 33 7.84 -50.99 -11.70
C GLU A 33 8.05 -49.51 -11.31
N ALA A 34 8.78 -48.77 -12.14
CA ALA A 34 9.01 -47.35 -11.90
C ALA A 34 7.67 -46.61 -11.97
N GLN A 35 7.38 -45.79 -10.96
CA GLN A 35 6.16 -44.97 -10.99
C GLN A 35 6.28 -43.90 -12.08
N PRO A 36 5.18 -43.54 -12.76
CA PRO A 36 5.17 -42.38 -13.64
C PRO A 36 5.51 -41.12 -12.84
N VAL A 37 6.18 -40.18 -13.48
CA VAL A 37 6.65 -38.94 -12.85
C VAL A 37 5.96 -37.77 -13.53
N CYS A 38 5.46 -36.82 -12.75
CA CYS A 38 4.89 -35.58 -13.29
C CYS A 38 5.94 -34.84 -14.13
N THR A 39 5.62 -34.54 -15.38
CA THR A 39 6.48 -33.80 -16.32
C THR A 39 6.12 -32.32 -16.43
N LEU A 40 5.05 -31.89 -15.76
CA LEU A 40 4.63 -30.48 -15.72
C LEU A 40 5.68 -29.64 -14.98
N GLU A 41 6.18 -28.59 -15.62
CA GLU A 41 7.15 -27.67 -15.02
C GLU A 41 6.45 -26.75 -14.01
N GLN A 42 7.07 -26.53 -12.84
CA GLN A 42 6.60 -25.58 -11.85
C GLN A 42 6.94 -24.15 -12.27
N ILE A 43 5.92 -23.34 -12.56
CA ILE A 43 6.04 -21.92 -12.92
C ILE A 43 5.38 -21.01 -11.87
N SER A 44 5.56 -19.69 -11.99
CA SER A 44 4.85 -18.72 -11.13
C SER A 44 3.34 -18.77 -11.39
N GLY A 45 2.51 -18.70 -10.34
CA GLY A 45 1.05 -18.80 -10.46
C GLY A 45 0.49 -20.20 -10.67
N ARG A 46 1.33 -21.21 -10.93
CA ARG A 46 0.94 -22.63 -11.08
C ARG A 46 0.90 -23.35 -9.74
N THR A 47 -0.17 -24.10 -9.48
CA THR A 47 -0.19 -25.13 -8.42
C THR A 47 -0.21 -26.52 -9.06
N ILE A 48 0.80 -27.35 -8.77
CA ILE A 48 0.84 -28.76 -9.19
C ILE A 48 0.34 -29.64 -8.05
N VAL A 49 -0.67 -30.46 -8.34
CA VAL A 49 -1.17 -31.53 -7.48
C VAL A 49 -0.52 -32.83 -7.91
N ASP A 50 0.33 -33.40 -7.05
CA ASP A 50 0.88 -34.75 -7.23
C ASP A 50 -0.19 -35.78 -6.90
N LEU A 51 -0.48 -36.68 -7.85
CA LEU A 51 -1.48 -37.74 -7.74
C LEU A 51 -0.83 -39.11 -7.50
N THR A 52 0.49 -39.13 -7.28
CA THR A 52 1.27 -40.33 -6.97
C THR A 52 1.54 -40.47 -5.46
N PRO A 53 1.80 -41.67 -4.93
CA PRO A 53 1.70 -42.99 -5.58
C PRO A 53 0.27 -43.54 -5.56
N TYR A 54 -0.30 -43.80 -6.73
CA TYR A 54 -1.60 -44.45 -6.88
C TYR A 54 -1.54 -45.53 -7.98
N ASN A 55 -2.18 -46.68 -7.75
CA ASN A 55 -2.00 -47.88 -8.58
C ASN A 55 -2.76 -47.88 -9.92
N GLY A 56 -3.46 -46.79 -10.24
CA GLY A 56 -4.33 -46.66 -11.41
C GLY A 56 -5.80 -46.90 -11.09
N LEU A 57 -6.65 -46.18 -11.82
CA LEU A 57 -8.10 -46.26 -11.78
C LEU A 57 -8.58 -47.40 -12.70
N ARG A 58 -9.76 -47.98 -12.43
CA ARG A 58 -10.42 -48.97 -13.28
C ARG A 58 -11.92 -48.74 -13.41
N SER A 59 -12.42 -48.87 -14.64
CA SER A 59 -13.85 -48.72 -14.98
C SER A 59 -14.70 -49.98 -14.73
N ASP A 60 -14.09 -51.17 -14.68
CA ASP A 60 -14.78 -52.47 -14.70
C ASP A 60 -14.95 -53.13 -13.32
N SER A 61 -14.65 -52.41 -12.24
CA SER A 61 -14.47 -52.96 -10.90
C SER A 61 -15.53 -52.46 -9.90
N ASP A 62 -15.11 -51.69 -8.90
CA ASP A 62 -15.96 -51.02 -7.91
C ASP A 62 -15.53 -49.56 -7.78
N GLU A 63 -16.35 -48.76 -7.11
CA GLU A 63 -16.14 -47.32 -6.98
C GLU A 63 -14.80 -46.98 -6.30
N ALA A 64 -14.31 -47.84 -5.40
CA ALA A 64 -13.02 -47.66 -4.74
C ALA A 64 -11.81 -47.90 -5.68
N ALA A 65 -11.96 -48.75 -6.69
CA ALA A 65 -10.99 -48.92 -7.77
C ALA A 65 -11.17 -47.88 -8.90
N ALA A 66 -12.33 -47.25 -9.02
CA ALA A 66 -12.58 -46.14 -9.95
C ALA A 66 -12.22 -44.76 -9.38
N THR A 67 -11.81 -44.68 -8.10
CA THR A 67 -11.56 -43.43 -7.37
C THR A 67 -10.18 -43.43 -6.73
N GLY A 68 -9.42 -42.34 -6.87
CA GLY A 68 -8.12 -42.13 -6.22
C GLY A 68 -8.08 -40.90 -5.32
N GLY A 69 -7.29 -40.97 -4.25
CA GLY A 69 -7.15 -39.88 -3.27
C GLY A 69 -7.85 -40.16 -1.92
N PRO A 70 -8.22 -39.12 -1.16
CA PRO A 70 -8.05 -37.70 -1.47
C PRO A 70 -6.56 -37.28 -1.45
N PHE A 71 -6.17 -36.51 -2.46
CA PHE A 71 -4.85 -35.87 -2.56
C PHE A 71 -4.92 -34.48 -1.95
N ALA A 72 -4.04 -34.14 -1.02
CA ALA A 72 -4.02 -32.83 -0.39
C ALA A 72 -3.50 -31.76 -1.37
N THR A 73 -4.20 -30.63 -1.46
CA THR A 73 -3.80 -29.47 -2.26
C THR A 73 -4.27 -28.19 -1.56
N VAL A 74 -3.79 -27.03 -1.99
CA VAL A 74 -4.33 -25.73 -1.56
C VAL A 74 -4.52 -24.87 -2.81
N LEU A 75 -5.76 -24.74 -3.26
CA LEU A 75 -6.15 -23.75 -4.28
C LEU A 75 -7.02 -22.70 -3.60
N VAL A 76 -6.85 -21.43 -3.99
CA VAL A 76 -7.72 -20.34 -3.56
C VAL A 76 -8.94 -20.24 -4.49
N ALA A 77 -9.93 -19.44 -4.11
CA ALA A 77 -10.97 -19.04 -5.07
C ALA A 77 -10.33 -18.22 -6.20
N GLY A 78 -10.76 -18.42 -7.43
CA GLY A 78 -10.16 -17.81 -8.61
C GLY A 78 -10.50 -18.54 -9.91
N THR A 79 -9.95 -18.05 -11.01
CA THR A 79 -10.11 -18.61 -12.35
C THR A 79 -8.82 -19.31 -12.76
N TYR A 80 -8.90 -20.49 -13.36
CA TYR A 80 -7.73 -21.32 -13.66
C TYR A 80 -7.79 -21.93 -15.07
N ASP A 81 -6.62 -22.13 -15.68
CA ASP A 81 -6.49 -23.12 -16.75
C ASP A 81 -6.00 -24.44 -16.13
N VAL A 82 -6.61 -25.56 -16.52
CA VAL A 82 -6.39 -26.87 -15.88
C VAL A 82 -5.72 -27.83 -16.85
N THR A 83 -4.52 -28.28 -16.50
CA THR A 83 -3.78 -29.30 -17.26
C THR A 83 -3.75 -30.62 -16.50
N LEU A 84 -4.14 -31.73 -17.13
CA LEU A 84 -4.03 -33.08 -16.56
C LEU A 84 -2.91 -33.88 -17.25
N GLN A 85 -2.22 -34.74 -16.50
CA GLN A 85 -1.26 -35.70 -17.04
C GLN A 85 -1.64 -37.15 -16.67
N SER A 86 -1.68 -38.00 -17.69
CA SER A 86 -2.01 -39.42 -17.63
C SER A 86 -0.83 -40.33 -17.97
N TYR A 87 -0.87 -41.56 -17.46
CA TYR A 87 0.02 -42.65 -17.82
C TYR A 87 -0.71 -44.00 -17.82
N ASP A 88 -0.45 -44.86 -18.81
CA ASP A 88 -0.54 -46.32 -18.70
C ASP A 88 0.65 -46.92 -19.49
N ASN A 89 0.83 -48.23 -19.44
CA ASN A 89 1.97 -48.94 -20.03
C ASN A 89 1.49 -49.79 -21.20
N HIS A 90 1.60 -49.27 -22.43
CA HIS A 90 1.20 -49.95 -23.67
C HIS A 90 2.36 -50.70 -24.33
N THR A 91 3.61 -50.46 -23.88
CA THR A 91 4.89 -50.96 -24.45
C THR A 91 4.95 -52.46 -24.84
N GLU A 92 4.17 -53.35 -24.22
CA GLU A 92 4.11 -54.79 -24.59
C GLU A 92 2.68 -55.34 -24.84
N LYS A 93 1.68 -54.48 -24.97
CA LYS A 93 0.26 -54.89 -24.98
C LYS A 93 -0.43 -54.60 -26.31
N ASN A 94 -0.97 -55.65 -26.91
CA ASN A 94 -1.93 -55.54 -28.02
C ASN A 94 -3.37 -55.43 -27.45
N GLN A 95 -3.55 -54.53 -26.48
CA GLN A 95 -4.81 -54.25 -25.77
C GLN A 95 -5.43 -53.00 -26.41
N ILE A 96 -6.75 -52.98 -26.54
CA ILE A 96 -7.52 -51.82 -27.00
C ILE A 96 -8.40 -51.45 -25.83
N GLN A 97 -8.17 -50.28 -25.25
CA GLN A 97 -8.87 -49.79 -24.05
C GLN A 97 -9.50 -48.43 -24.40
N PRO A 98 -10.69 -48.39 -25.04
CA PRO A 98 -11.15 -47.22 -25.79
C PRO A 98 -11.74 -46.08 -24.92
N ASN A 99 -11.50 -46.09 -23.61
CA ASN A 99 -12.00 -45.07 -22.68
C ASN A 99 -11.04 -44.90 -21.48
N GLU A 100 -9.73 -44.76 -21.73
CA GLU A 100 -8.72 -44.44 -20.72
C GLU A 100 -8.80 -42.95 -20.36
N GLN A 101 -9.82 -42.59 -19.57
CA GLN A 101 -10.19 -41.21 -19.24
C GLN A 101 -10.49 -41.02 -17.74
N TRP A 102 -10.11 -39.86 -17.20
CA TRP A 102 -10.37 -39.47 -15.81
C TRP A 102 -10.48 -37.96 -15.62
N TYR A 103 -11.12 -37.55 -14.53
CA TYR A 103 -11.29 -36.15 -14.12
C TYR A 103 -11.01 -35.96 -12.62
N LEU A 104 -10.93 -34.70 -12.17
CA LEU A 104 -10.81 -34.33 -10.75
C LEU A 104 -12.13 -33.82 -10.16
N ILE A 105 -12.46 -34.31 -8.97
CA ILE A 105 -13.45 -33.74 -8.05
C ILE A 105 -12.68 -32.96 -6.99
N LEU A 106 -12.92 -31.65 -6.92
CA LEU A 106 -12.22 -30.72 -6.03
C LEU A 106 -13.09 -30.39 -4.82
N LYS A 107 -12.53 -30.47 -3.62
CA LYS A 107 -13.29 -30.38 -2.36
C LYS A 107 -12.71 -29.41 -1.33
N ASP A 108 -13.60 -28.85 -0.52
CA ASP A 108 -13.24 -28.01 0.64
C ASP A 108 -12.76 -28.85 1.85
N ILE A 109 -12.48 -28.16 2.96
CA ILE A 109 -12.05 -28.77 4.23
C ILE A 109 -13.13 -29.64 4.91
N GLY A 110 -14.39 -29.50 4.48
CA GLY A 110 -15.55 -30.27 4.94
C GLY A 110 -15.90 -31.47 4.05
N ASP A 111 -15.06 -31.79 3.05
CA ASP A 111 -15.30 -32.81 2.02
C ASP A 111 -16.47 -32.47 1.06
N SER A 112 -16.91 -31.22 1.02
CA SER A 112 -17.92 -30.73 0.06
C SER A 112 -17.29 -30.47 -1.30
N THR A 113 -17.90 -30.96 -2.37
CA THR A 113 -17.46 -30.68 -3.74
C THR A 113 -17.66 -29.20 -4.09
N ILE A 114 -16.58 -28.54 -4.51
CA ILE A 114 -16.57 -27.16 -5.00
C ILE A 114 -16.73 -27.12 -6.51
N ALA A 115 -15.96 -27.96 -7.22
CA ALA A 115 -15.99 -28.05 -8.67
C ALA A 115 -15.53 -29.43 -9.13
N THR A 116 -15.78 -29.75 -10.41
CA THR A 116 -15.31 -30.95 -11.08
C THR A 116 -14.74 -30.54 -12.43
N THR A 117 -13.52 -30.98 -12.75
CA THR A 117 -12.87 -30.67 -14.03
C THR A 117 -13.53 -31.43 -15.17
N SER A 118 -13.29 -31.01 -16.41
CA SER A 118 -13.45 -31.87 -17.57
C SER A 118 -12.54 -33.11 -17.46
N ALA A 119 -12.91 -34.20 -18.12
CA ALA A 119 -12.08 -35.38 -18.23
C ALA A 119 -10.98 -35.15 -19.27
N ILE A 120 -9.79 -35.72 -19.02
CA ILE A 120 -8.75 -35.81 -20.06
C ILE A 120 -9.23 -36.72 -21.20
N SER A 121 -8.79 -36.43 -22.42
CA SER A 121 -9.03 -37.27 -23.59
C SER A 121 -8.50 -38.69 -23.40
N ASP A 122 -9.07 -39.63 -24.16
CA ASP A 122 -8.66 -41.04 -24.21
C ASP A 122 -7.15 -41.17 -24.51
N LEU A 123 -6.44 -41.96 -23.72
CA LEU A 123 -5.01 -42.23 -23.90
C LEU A 123 -4.83 -43.19 -25.10
N PRO A 124 -4.20 -42.76 -26.21
CA PRO A 124 -4.10 -43.61 -27.40
C PRO A 124 -3.26 -44.88 -27.15
N ASP A 125 -3.72 -46.02 -27.69
CA ASP A 125 -3.08 -47.34 -27.58
C ASP A 125 -1.57 -47.39 -27.98
N ASP A 126 -1.02 -46.35 -28.63
CA ASP A 126 0.37 -46.25 -29.09
C ASP A 126 1.27 -45.28 -28.30
N ILE A 127 0.78 -44.64 -27.22
CA ILE A 127 1.58 -43.76 -26.35
C ILE A 127 1.35 -44.02 -24.85
N ASP A 128 2.43 -44.15 -24.08
CA ASP A 128 2.35 -44.40 -22.63
C ASP A 128 1.92 -43.15 -21.81
N ASN A 129 1.92 -41.94 -22.38
CA ASN A 129 1.65 -40.68 -21.65
C ASN A 129 0.82 -39.70 -22.47
N LEU A 130 -0.13 -39.02 -21.82
CA LEU A 130 -0.88 -37.89 -22.38
C LEU A 130 -0.84 -36.70 -21.41
N THR A 131 -0.76 -35.48 -21.96
CA THR A 131 -0.84 -34.23 -21.20
C THR A 131 -1.67 -33.24 -22.00
N GLU A 132 -2.71 -32.69 -21.38
CA GLU A 132 -3.73 -31.89 -22.06
C GLU A 132 -4.30 -30.82 -21.13
N ILE A 133 -4.60 -29.64 -21.70
CA ILE A 133 -5.41 -28.61 -21.03
C ILE A 133 -6.88 -29.02 -21.20
N VAL A 134 -7.52 -29.42 -20.11
CA VAL A 134 -8.89 -29.98 -20.13
C VAL A 134 -9.96 -28.90 -19.90
N ASP A 135 -9.63 -27.84 -19.17
CA ASP A 135 -10.49 -26.68 -18.96
C ASP A 135 -9.69 -25.38 -19.12
N THR A 136 -10.31 -24.36 -19.70
CA THR A 136 -9.84 -22.97 -19.63
C THR A 136 -10.87 -22.09 -18.95
N ASN A 137 -10.40 -21.06 -18.23
CA ASN A 137 -11.25 -20.21 -17.38
C ASN A 137 -12.11 -20.98 -16.37
N PHE A 138 -11.57 -22.05 -15.79
CA PHE A 138 -12.19 -22.90 -14.78
C PHE A 138 -12.34 -22.15 -13.45
N VAL A 139 -13.58 -21.89 -13.02
CA VAL A 139 -13.86 -21.05 -11.84
C VAL A 139 -13.99 -21.88 -10.55
N LEU A 140 -13.16 -21.55 -9.56
CA LEU A 140 -13.29 -21.99 -8.18
C LEU A 140 -13.96 -20.90 -7.33
N THR A 141 -15.16 -21.17 -6.81
CA THR A 141 -15.95 -20.22 -5.99
C THR A 141 -15.49 -20.13 -4.54
N SER A 142 -14.66 -21.07 -4.08
CA SER A 142 -14.10 -21.13 -2.73
C SER A 142 -12.78 -21.91 -2.74
N SER A 143 -12.03 -21.87 -1.64
CA SER A 143 -10.78 -22.63 -1.53
C SER A 143 -10.98 -24.15 -1.56
N VAL A 144 -10.03 -24.84 -2.20
CA VAL A 144 -9.97 -26.30 -2.30
C VAL A 144 -8.84 -26.79 -1.39
N THR A 145 -9.11 -27.84 -0.62
CA THR A 145 -8.12 -28.49 0.27
C THR A 145 -7.78 -29.93 -0.13
N SER A 146 -8.61 -30.56 -0.97
CA SER A 146 -8.30 -31.86 -1.53
C SER A 146 -8.84 -32.05 -2.94
N ALA A 147 -8.18 -32.90 -3.70
CA ALA A 147 -8.58 -33.37 -5.02
C ALA A 147 -8.79 -34.88 -4.98
N THR A 148 -9.82 -35.38 -5.68
CA THR A 148 -10.13 -36.80 -5.81
C THR A 148 -10.18 -37.13 -7.30
N THR A 149 -9.46 -38.15 -7.76
CA THR A 149 -9.51 -38.59 -9.16
C THR A 149 -10.67 -39.56 -9.34
N TYR A 150 -11.36 -39.51 -10.48
CA TYR A 150 -12.45 -40.43 -10.81
C TYR A 150 -12.33 -40.90 -12.26
N HIS A 151 -12.57 -42.19 -12.51
CA HIS A 151 -12.55 -42.76 -13.85
C HIS A 151 -13.83 -42.40 -14.60
N ASP A 152 -13.70 -41.74 -15.76
CA ASP A 152 -14.86 -41.17 -16.47
C ASP A 152 -15.83 -42.25 -16.97
N ALA A 153 -15.31 -43.32 -17.56
CA ALA A 153 -16.10 -44.47 -17.99
C ALA A 153 -16.64 -45.38 -16.87
N TYR A 154 -16.39 -45.11 -15.58
CA TYR A 154 -16.98 -45.95 -14.51
C TYR A 154 -18.46 -45.63 -14.29
N PRO A 155 -19.37 -46.63 -14.21
CA PRO A 155 -19.12 -48.06 -14.31
C PRO A 155 -19.25 -48.61 -15.75
N ASP A 156 -18.18 -49.20 -16.28
CA ASP A 156 -18.17 -49.97 -17.54
C ASP A 156 -17.56 -51.35 -17.30
N SER A 157 -18.41 -52.38 -17.21
CA SER A 157 -17.96 -53.78 -17.11
C SER A 157 -17.82 -54.48 -18.47
N THR A 158 -17.88 -53.76 -19.58
CA THR A 158 -17.80 -54.31 -20.95
C THR A 158 -16.39 -54.25 -21.51
N SER A 159 -15.59 -53.25 -21.10
CA SER A 159 -14.16 -53.12 -21.35
C SER A 159 -13.43 -52.89 -20.02
N ALA A 160 -12.25 -53.48 -19.86
CA ALA A 160 -11.40 -53.24 -18.68
C ALA A 160 -10.47 -52.06 -18.96
N ASN A 161 -11.02 -50.84 -18.98
CA ASN A 161 -10.22 -49.62 -19.20
C ASN A 161 -9.49 -49.27 -17.89
N SER A 162 -8.20 -48.94 -17.98
CA SER A 162 -7.34 -48.56 -16.86
C SER A 162 -6.58 -47.29 -17.17
N ILE A 163 -6.27 -46.48 -16.17
CA ILE A 163 -5.41 -45.30 -16.37
C ILE A 163 -4.78 -44.87 -15.05
N ARG A 164 -3.54 -44.37 -15.06
CA ARG A 164 -2.89 -43.76 -13.89
C ARG A 164 -2.90 -42.23 -14.03
N PRO A 165 -3.69 -41.52 -13.21
CA PRO A 165 -3.49 -40.09 -12.99
C PRO A 165 -2.08 -39.86 -12.43
N VAL A 166 -1.32 -38.94 -13.04
CA VAL A 166 0.05 -38.63 -12.63
C VAL A 166 0.09 -37.34 -11.83
N CYS A 167 -0.42 -36.25 -12.42
CA CYS A 167 -0.55 -34.97 -11.76
C CYS A 167 -1.58 -34.07 -12.47
N ALA A 168 -1.94 -32.98 -11.80
CA ALA A 168 -2.72 -31.90 -12.39
C ALA A 168 -2.03 -30.56 -12.10
N ALA A 169 -2.01 -29.65 -13.06
CA ALA A 169 -1.60 -28.25 -12.85
C ALA A 169 -2.82 -27.33 -12.95
N PHE A 170 -2.89 -26.39 -12.01
CA PHE A 170 -3.85 -25.29 -11.98
C PHE A 170 -3.08 -24.00 -12.17
N ASP A 171 -3.21 -23.39 -13.35
CA ASP A 171 -2.58 -22.13 -13.71
C ASP A 171 -3.54 -20.98 -13.43
N LEU A 172 -3.22 -20.13 -12.44
CA LEU A 172 -4.10 -19.03 -12.05
C LEU A 172 -4.20 -17.99 -13.19
N VAL A 173 -5.39 -17.85 -13.76
CA VAL A 173 -5.74 -16.81 -14.72
C VAL A 173 -6.12 -15.56 -13.93
N LEU A 174 -5.23 -14.56 -13.96
CA LEU A 174 -5.53 -13.25 -13.39
C LEU A 174 -6.57 -12.52 -14.28
N PRO A 175 -7.51 -11.75 -13.70
CA PRO A 175 -8.41 -10.93 -14.50
C PRO A 175 -7.59 -9.90 -15.31
N PRO A 176 -8.02 -9.56 -16.54
CA PRO A 176 -7.36 -8.54 -17.33
C PRO A 176 -7.49 -7.17 -16.67
N THR A 177 -6.44 -6.37 -16.77
CA THR A 177 -6.37 -5.03 -16.16
C THR A 177 -5.87 -4.00 -17.16
N ALA A 178 -6.15 -2.73 -16.87
CA ALA A 178 -5.54 -1.57 -17.52
C ALA A 178 -4.86 -0.68 -16.47
N THR A 179 -4.16 0.35 -16.96
CA THR A 179 -3.53 1.37 -16.13
C THR A 179 -4.24 2.71 -16.32
N ILE A 180 -4.48 3.45 -15.25
CA ILE A 180 -4.76 4.89 -15.30
C ILE A 180 -3.47 5.60 -14.87
N GLU A 181 -3.14 6.71 -15.54
CA GLU A 181 -2.17 7.70 -15.09
C GLU A 181 -2.89 9.05 -14.95
N ALA A 182 -2.81 9.68 -13.78
CA ALA A 182 -3.50 10.94 -13.48
C ALA A 182 -2.51 11.99 -12.97
N VAL A 183 -2.67 13.24 -13.43
CA VAL A 183 -1.85 14.38 -13.04
C VAL A 183 -2.74 15.51 -12.54
N LYS A 184 -2.42 16.10 -11.39
CA LYS A 184 -3.03 17.37 -10.97
C LYS A 184 -2.14 18.52 -11.39
N ILE A 185 -2.73 19.52 -12.03
CA ILE A 185 -2.13 20.81 -12.33
C ILE A 185 -2.80 21.88 -11.47
N ILE A 186 -1.99 22.70 -10.83
CA ILE A 186 -2.42 23.88 -10.09
C ILE A 186 -1.96 25.12 -10.86
N CYS A 187 -2.88 26.02 -11.16
CA CYS A 187 -2.58 27.34 -11.72
C CYS A 187 -2.79 28.44 -10.66
N PRO A 188 -2.10 29.60 -10.77
CA PRO A 188 -2.27 30.70 -9.83
C PRO A 188 -3.69 31.28 -9.75
N THR A 189 -4.41 31.29 -10.87
CA THR A 189 -5.73 31.91 -11.05
C THR A 189 -6.58 31.04 -11.97
N GLU A 190 -7.91 31.21 -11.89
CA GLU A 190 -8.86 30.42 -12.68
C GLU A 190 -8.80 30.73 -14.18
N ASP A 191 -8.51 31.98 -14.58
CA ASP A 191 -8.43 32.39 -16.00
C ASP A 191 -7.30 31.74 -16.82
N LEU A 192 -6.45 30.95 -16.15
CA LEU A 192 -5.38 30.14 -16.74
C LEU A 192 -5.78 28.68 -16.97
N LEU A 193 -6.97 28.26 -16.52
CA LEU A 193 -7.49 26.91 -16.69
C LEU A 193 -7.96 26.68 -18.15
N PRO A 194 -7.98 25.41 -18.62
CA PRO A 194 -8.20 25.12 -20.03
C PRO A 194 -9.60 25.47 -20.59
N ASN A 195 -10.63 25.50 -19.76
CA ASN A 195 -12.03 25.70 -20.12
C ASN A 195 -12.51 24.76 -21.24
N TRP A 196 -12.20 23.46 -21.08
CA TRP A 196 -12.52 22.40 -22.04
C TRP A 196 -13.90 21.76 -21.83
N GLY A 197 -14.68 22.16 -20.82
CA GLY A 197 -15.96 21.51 -20.49
C GLY A 197 -16.99 21.54 -21.65
N ALA A 198 -16.85 22.46 -22.61
CA ALA A 198 -17.65 22.48 -23.84
C ALA A 198 -17.23 21.46 -24.92
N GLY A 199 -16.14 20.71 -24.71
CA GLY A 199 -15.56 19.70 -25.61
C GLY A 199 -14.09 19.99 -25.96
N GLY A 200 -13.16 19.18 -25.44
CA GLY A 200 -11.71 19.24 -25.73
C GLY A 200 -11.19 18.18 -26.72
N GLU A 201 -9.85 18.04 -26.80
CA GLU A 201 -9.18 16.87 -27.41
C GLU A 201 -8.97 15.78 -26.34
N ASP A 202 -9.02 14.51 -26.74
CA ASP A 202 -8.75 13.34 -25.88
C ASP A 202 -7.47 13.52 -25.02
N ILE A 203 -7.54 13.10 -23.75
CA ILE A 203 -6.43 13.19 -22.81
C ILE A 203 -5.40 12.09 -23.11
N THR A 204 -4.15 12.48 -23.30
CA THR A 204 -3.02 11.62 -23.67
C THR A 204 -1.84 11.78 -22.71
N SER A 205 -0.80 10.97 -22.88
CA SER A 205 0.47 11.07 -22.13
C SER A 205 1.09 12.46 -22.16
N ASP A 206 0.84 13.21 -23.23
CA ASP A 206 1.52 14.46 -23.51
C ASP A 206 0.70 15.67 -23.01
N THR A 207 -0.61 15.52 -22.81
CA THR A 207 -1.57 16.61 -22.52
C THR A 207 -1.14 17.49 -21.34
N ALA A 208 -0.82 16.88 -20.19
CA ALA A 208 -0.36 17.62 -19.01
C ALA A 208 0.97 18.37 -19.26
N SER A 209 1.91 17.74 -19.96
CA SER A 209 3.22 18.34 -20.26
C SER A 209 3.14 19.49 -21.27
N ALA A 210 2.27 19.35 -22.28
CA ALA A 210 2.01 20.39 -23.28
C ALA A 210 1.30 21.60 -22.66
N PHE A 211 0.35 21.37 -21.74
CA PHE A 211 -0.30 22.44 -20.99
C PHE A 211 0.70 23.22 -20.14
N LEU A 212 1.59 22.54 -19.42
CA LEU A 212 2.62 23.19 -18.59
C LEU A 212 3.70 23.92 -19.41
N GLU A 213 4.02 23.46 -20.63
CA GLU A 213 4.89 24.21 -21.56
C GLU A 213 4.22 25.49 -22.05
N ALA A 214 2.90 25.49 -22.26
CA ALA A 214 2.12 26.67 -22.61
C ALA A 214 1.90 27.63 -21.43
N ASN A 215 1.70 27.09 -20.23
CA ASN A 215 1.35 27.81 -18.99
C ASN A 215 2.42 27.63 -17.90
N PRO A 216 3.61 28.27 -18.04
CA PRO A 216 4.78 28.02 -17.19
C PRO A 216 4.67 28.55 -15.74
N THR A 217 3.56 29.21 -15.40
CA THR A 217 3.21 29.62 -14.03
C THR A 217 2.40 28.56 -13.29
N CYS A 218 1.81 27.59 -13.99
CA CYS A 218 1.16 26.44 -13.40
C CYS A 218 2.18 25.34 -13.10
N TYR A 219 1.86 24.44 -12.17
CA TYR A 219 2.76 23.37 -11.71
C TYR A 219 1.97 22.10 -11.37
N THR A 220 2.66 20.97 -11.27
CA THR A 220 2.06 19.70 -10.82
C THR A 220 2.08 19.59 -9.30
N GLU A 221 1.00 19.12 -8.70
CA GLU A 221 0.89 18.84 -7.25
C GLU A 221 0.57 17.36 -7.01
N ASP A 222 1.00 16.79 -5.87
CA ASP A 222 0.58 15.46 -5.44
C ASP A 222 -0.92 15.52 -5.04
N TRP A 223 -1.78 14.75 -5.72
CA TRP A 223 -3.23 14.79 -5.48
C TRP A 223 -3.84 13.40 -5.37
N THR A 224 -4.93 13.27 -4.63
CA THR A 224 -5.66 11.99 -4.55
C THR A 224 -6.80 11.98 -5.55
N PHE A 225 -6.74 11.03 -6.47
CA PHE A 225 -7.80 10.66 -7.40
C PHE A 225 -8.54 9.44 -6.87
N GLU A 226 -9.75 9.20 -7.37
CA GLU A 226 -10.55 8.02 -7.03
C GLU A 226 -11.11 7.42 -8.32
N TRP A 227 -11.23 6.08 -8.37
CA TRP A 227 -11.99 5.40 -9.42
C TRP A 227 -13.01 4.43 -8.81
N ALA A 228 -14.08 4.13 -9.54
CA ALA A 228 -15.09 3.18 -9.13
C ALA A 228 -15.73 2.42 -10.31
N PRO A 229 -16.24 1.19 -10.11
CA PRO A 229 -17.02 0.48 -11.13
C PRO A 229 -18.30 1.23 -11.53
N ASP A 230 -18.78 1.00 -12.76
CA ASP A 230 -20.03 1.58 -13.31
C ASP A 230 -21.24 1.60 -12.35
N SER A 231 -21.42 0.55 -11.55
CA SER A 231 -22.55 0.42 -10.61
C SER A 231 -22.51 1.34 -9.38
N THR A 232 -21.44 2.13 -9.20
CA THR A 232 -21.22 2.95 -8.01
C THR A 232 -21.97 4.27 -8.07
N VAL A 233 -22.47 4.73 -6.92
CA VAL A 233 -23.21 6.00 -6.84
C VAL A 233 -22.23 7.18 -6.91
N ASN A 234 -22.54 8.16 -7.77
CA ASN A 234 -21.82 9.44 -7.83
C ASN A 234 -21.88 10.15 -6.46
N PRO A 235 -20.73 10.44 -5.81
CA PRO A 235 -20.66 11.08 -4.50
C PRO A 235 -20.92 12.61 -4.54
N GLY A 236 -20.98 13.21 -5.73
CA GLY A 236 -21.13 14.65 -5.94
C GLY A 236 -19.79 15.37 -6.12
N ASN A 237 -19.78 16.45 -6.91
CA ASN A 237 -18.54 17.07 -7.38
C ASN A 237 -17.66 17.61 -6.24
N GLN A 238 -18.28 18.21 -5.22
CA GLN A 238 -17.63 18.87 -4.09
C GLN A 238 -17.33 17.92 -2.91
N THR A 239 -17.23 16.61 -3.17
CA THR A 239 -17.04 15.60 -2.12
C THR A 239 -15.57 15.20 -1.99
N GLU A 240 -14.98 15.42 -0.81
CA GLU A 240 -13.59 15.10 -0.49
C GLU A 240 -13.27 13.60 -0.63
N THR A 241 -14.18 12.69 -0.26
CA THR A 241 -13.94 11.24 -0.38
C THR A 241 -15.21 10.53 -0.84
N GLY A 242 -15.12 9.76 -1.93
CA GLY A 242 -16.28 9.10 -2.55
C GLY A 242 -16.93 7.99 -1.71
N GLY A 243 -16.19 7.41 -0.76
CA GLY A 243 -16.67 6.38 0.16
C GLY A 243 -16.01 5.01 -0.03
N GLU A 244 -16.53 3.97 0.60
CA GLU A 244 -15.91 2.62 0.59
C GLU A 244 -15.89 1.95 -0.80
N ASP A 245 -16.80 2.33 -1.69
CA ASP A 245 -16.89 1.81 -3.07
C ASP A 245 -15.96 2.53 -4.06
N TRP A 246 -15.29 3.61 -3.62
CA TRP A 246 -14.34 4.40 -4.43
C TRP A 246 -12.89 4.09 -4.03
N THR A 247 -12.04 3.79 -5.01
CA THR A 247 -10.65 3.38 -4.79
C THR A 247 -9.69 4.53 -5.06
N ALA A 248 -9.07 5.06 -4.01
CA ALA A 248 -8.13 6.16 -4.07
C ALA A 248 -6.75 5.79 -4.67
N PHE A 249 -6.13 6.72 -5.41
CA PHE A 249 -4.78 6.63 -5.99
C PHE A 249 -4.15 8.02 -6.18
N THR A 250 -2.82 8.14 -6.32
CA THR A 250 -2.11 9.45 -6.31
C THR A 250 -1.43 9.83 -7.63
N SER A 251 -1.20 8.86 -8.52
CA SER A 251 -0.57 9.12 -9.83
C SER A 251 -0.88 8.03 -10.84
N SER A 252 -0.98 6.78 -10.38
CA SER A 252 -1.40 5.66 -11.21
C SER A 252 -2.24 4.65 -10.43
N ALA A 253 -3.19 4.01 -11.12
CA ALA A 253 -4.00 2.91 -10.61
C ALA A 253 -4.05 1.76 -11.61
N THR A 254 -4.11 0.52 -11.09
CA THR A 254 -4.45 -0.67 -11.88
C THR A 254 -5.94 -0.94 -11.73
N VAL A 255 -6.66 -0.98 -12.85
CA VAL A 255 -8.13 -1.08 -12.89
C VAL A 255 -8.58 -2.31 -13.68
N PRO A 256 -9.74 -2.92 -13.37
CA PRO A 256 -10.25 -4.07 -14.11
C PRO A 256 -10.66 -3.69 -15.54
N ALA A 257 -10.30 -4.51 -16.52
CA ALA A 257 -10.72 -4.33 -17.90
C ALA A 257 -12.06 -5.01 -18.22
N GLY A 258 -12.75 -4.52 -19.25
CA GLY A 258 -13.95 -5.11 -19.84
C GLY A 258 -15.28 -4.44 -19.50
N ALA A 259 -15.28 -3.33 -18.74
CA ALA A 259 -16.47 -2.56 -18.38
C ALA A 259 -16.13 -1.06 -18.27
N LEU A 260 -17.16 -0.22 -18.12
CA LEU A 260 -17.02 1.19 -17.75
C LEU A 260 -16.50 1.31 -16.30
N ILE A 261 -15.62 2.30 -16.08
CA ILE A 261 -15.31 2.81 -14.74
C ILE A 261 -15.48 4.33 -14.71
N TRP A 262 -15.88 4.83 -13.54
CA TRP A 262 -15.89 6.26 -13.21
C TRP A 262 -14.55 6.65 -12.59
N VAL A 263 -14.11 7.87 -12.85
CA VAL A 263 -12.87 8.47 -12.30
C VAL A 263 -13.19 9.89 -11.85
N ARG A 264 -12.55 10.33 -10.76
CA ARG A 264 -12.69 11.68 -10.20
C ARG A 264 -11.45 12.09 -9.42
N GLU A 265 -11.39 13.34 -9.01
CA GLU A 265 -10.48 13.78 -7.95
C GLU A 265 -11.18 13.95 -6.60
N GLN A 266 -10.42 13.77 -5.51
CA GLN A 266 -10.83 14.18 -4.18
C GLN A 266 -10.91 15.71 -4.16
N PHE A 267 -12.09 16.25 -3.86
CA PHE A 267 -12.28 17.70 -3.79
C PHE A 267 -11.58 18.29 -2.55
N ASN A 268 -10.90 19.42 -2.72
CA ASN A 268 -10.29 20.18 -1.63
C ASN A 268 -10.89 21.59 -1.58
N SER A 269 -11.40 21.98 -0.40
CA SER A 269 -12.05 23.27 -0.16
C SER A 269 -11.14 24.50 -0.21
N ASP A 270 -9.82 24.32 -0.27
CA ASP A 270 -8.85 25.43 -0.42
C ASP A 270 -8.80 25.96 -1.88
N TYR A 271 -9.43 25.23 -2.81
CA TYR A 271 -9.43 25.50 -4.25
C TYR A 271 -10.85 25.83 -4.75
N ILE A 272 -10.93 26.42 -5.94
CA ILE A 272 -12.22 26.73 -6.59
C ILE A 272 -13.10 25.48 -6.72
N SER A 273 -14.42 25.69 -6.72
CA SER A 273 -15.39 24.60 -6.84
C SER A 273 -15.58 24.17 -8.30
N PHE A 274 -16.04 22.93 -8.53
CA PHE A 274 -16.59 22.55 -9.83
C PHE A 274 -17.99 23.16 -9.96
N SER A 275 -18.28 23.86 -11.07
CA SER A 275 -19.63 24.42 -11.30
C SER A 275 -20.67 23.31 -11.47
N GLY A 276 -20.27 22.18 -12.04
CA GLY A 276 -21.13 21.05 -12.36
C GLY A 276 -22.01 21.29 -13.58
N ASP A 277 -21.64 22.25 -14.44
CA ASP A 277 -22.43 22.57 -15.63
C ASP A 277 -22.31 21.46 -16.69
N THR A 278 -23.45 20.79 -16.86
CA THR A 278 -23.70 19.71 -17.84
C THR A 278 -24.72 20.16 -18.91
N THR A 279 -25.08 21.45 -18.93
CA THR A 279 -26.19 21.98 -19.73
C THR A 279 -25.72 22.77 -20.94
N GLU A 280 -26.44 22.67 -22.06
CA GLU A 280 -26.04 23.33 -23.32
C GLU A 280 -26.72 24.70 -23.49
N PRO A 281 -25.98 25.79 -23.77
CA PRO A 281 -24.53 25.87 -23.88
C PRO A 281 -23.86 25.85 -22.50
N ARG A 282 -22.72 25.16 -22.37
CA ARG A 282 -21.96 25.17 -21.13
C ARG A 282 -21.19 26.48 -21.00
N ASP A 283 -21.62 27.34 -20.08
CA ASP A 283 -21.08 28.70 -19.91
C ASP A 283 -20.77 29.07 -18.44
N GLU A 284 -20.91 28.14 -17.50
CA GLU A 284 -20.35 28.28 -16.14
C GLU A 284 -18.89 27.77 -16.11
N ASP A 285 -18.02 28.42 -16.89
CA ASP A 285 -16.61 28.04 -17.10
C ASP A 285 -15.69 28.35 -15.92
N VAL A 286 -16.06 29.30 -15.04
CA VAL A 286 -15.37 29.59 -13.78
C VAL A 286 -15.49 28.40 -12.81
N SER A 287 -14.60 27.43 -12.98
CA SER A 287 -14.74 26.09 -12.40
C SER A 287 -13.38 25.40 -12.22
N ALA A 288 -13.29 24.52 -11.23
CA ALA A 288 -12.32 23.42 -11.30
C ALA A 288 -12.65 22.50 -12.49
N GLU A 289 -11.66 21.83 -13.06
CA GLU A 289 -11.83 20.94 -14.21
C GLU A 289 -11.14 19.59 -13.97
N PHE A 290 -11.75 18.51 -14.42
CA PHE A 290 -11.16 17.17 -14.37
C PHE A 290 -11.61 16.38 -15.60
N TYR A 291 -10.65 15.82 -16.35
CA TYR A 291 -10.92 15.10 -17.59
C TYR A 291 -10.16 13.77 -17.67
N CYS A 292 -10.79 12.71 -18.19
CA CYS A 292 -10.14 11.42 -18.44
C CYS A 292 -10.40 10.85 -19.84
N SER A 293 -9.32 10.34 -20.47
CA SER A 293 -9.38 9.57 -21.70
C SER A 293 -10.08 10.32 -22.85
N ASN A 294 -11.36 10.07 -23.07
CA ASN A 294 -12.18 10.57 -24.17
C ASN A 294 -13.48 11.23 -23.68
N ASP A 295 -13.67 11.31 -22.36
CA ASP A 295 -14.63 12.23 -21.77
C ASP A 295 -13.85 13.49 -21.38
N VAL A 296 -14.16 14.57 -22.10
CA VAL A 296 -13.52 15.88 -22.01
C VAL A 296 -14.64 16.91 -22.14
N LEU A 297 -15.60 16.80 -21.22
CA LEU A 297 -16.92 17.38 -21.33
C LEU A 297 -17.49 17.65 -19.93
N ASN A 298 -18.31 18.70 -19.82
CA ASN A 298 -18.85 19.24 -18.58
C ASN A 298 -17.78 19.89 -17.67
N TYR A 299 -18.25 20.69 -16.73
CA TYR A 299 -17.44 21.31 -15.68
C TYR A 299 -17.67 20.59 -14.34
N ASP A 300 -17.63 19.24 -14.37
CA ASP A 300 -17.89 18.39 -13.22
C ASP A 300 -16.65 17.62 -12.76
N ASN A 301 -16.83 16.75 -11.75
CA ASN A 301 -15.79 15.93 -11.16
C ASN A 301 -16.23 14.46 -11.17
N TYR A 302 -16.71 14.01 -12.33
CA TYR A 302 -17.35 12.71 -12.52
C TYR A 302 -17.21 12.19 -13.96
N ASP A 303 -15.98 11.81 -14.28
CA ASP A 303 -15.52 11.44 -15.62
C ASP A 303 -15.46 9.91 -15.79
N PHE A 304 -15.26 9.37 -17.00
CA PHE A 304 -15.29 7.92 -17.24
C PHE A 304 -14.35 7.39 -18.32
N ILE A 305 -14.12 6.06 -18.26
CA ILE A 305 -13.44 5.29 -19.30
C ILE A 305 -14.37 4.15 -19.72
N ASP A 306 -14.85 4.14 -20.96
CA ASP A 306 -15.76 3.10 -21.49
C ASP A 306 -15.42 2.63 -22.92
N PRO A 307 -15.21 1.32 -23.14
CA PRO A 307 -14.87 0.31 -22.14
C PRO A 307 -13.38 0.42 -21.75
N VAL A 308 -13.02 -0.01 -20.54
CA VAL A 308 -11.62 -0.24 -20.20
C VAL A 308 -11.07 -1.43 -21.00
N GLU A 309 -10.13 -1.19 -21.91
CA GLU A 309 -9.46 -2.23 -22.70
C GLU A 309 -8.22 -2.79 -21.97
N ALA A 310 -7.99 -4.10 -22.11
CA ALA A 310 -6.88 -4.78 -21.44
C ALA A 310 -5.50 -4.30 -21.93
N ASP A 311 -4.54 -4.22 -21.00
CA ASP A 311 -3.16 -3.80 -21.23
C ASP A 311 -2.99 -2.39 -21.83
N GLN A 312 -4.04 -1.54 -21.79
CA GLN A 312 -3.96 -0.12 -22.15
C GLN A 312 -3.55 0.77 -20.97
N THR A 313 -3.07 1.97 -21.28
CA THR A 313 -2.91 3.07 -20.34
C THR A 313 -3.82 4.23 -20.74
N TYR A 314 -4.64 4.69 -19.80
CA TYR A 314 -5.52 5.84 -19.93
C TYR A 314 -4.96 7.02 -19.13
N TYR A 315 -5.21 8.23 -19.60
CA TYR A 315 -4.66 9.45 -19.01
C TYR A 315 -5.77 10.35 -18.50
N CYS A 316 -5.55 10.96 -17.33
CA CYS A 316 -6.44 11.93 -16.71
C CYS A 316 -5.67 13.18 -16.29
N VAL A 317 -6.30 14.35 -16.38
CA VAL A 317 -5.73 15.60 -15.85
C VAL A 317 -6.80 16.37 -15.07
N GLY A 318 -6.47 16.70 -13.82
CA GLY A 318 -7.24 17.61 -12.99
C GLY A 318 -6.58 18.99 -12.93
N PHE A 319 -7.37 20.05 -13.03
CA PHE A 319 -6.93 21.44 -13.02
C PHE A 319 -7.64 22.19 -11.88
N ASN A 320 -6.89 22.85 -11.00
CA ASN A 320 -7.45 23.72 -9.96
C ASN A 320 -6.72 25.07 -9.95
N ALA A 321 -7.42 26.11 -9.50
CA ALA A 321 -6.81 27.32 -8.95
C ALA A 321 -7.18 27.45 -7.46
N PRO A 322 -6.32 27.99 -6.59
CA PRO A 322 -6.69 28.34 -5.22
C PRO A 322 -7.91 29.28 -5.22
N ILE A 323 -8.73 29.22 -4.18
CA ILE A 323 -9.74 30.28 -3.98
C ILE A 323 -8.98 31.60 -3.80
N GLU A 324 -9.32 32.63 -4.59
CA GLU A 324 -8.78 33.99 -4.43
C GLU A 324 -8.98 34.43 -2.97
N GLN A 325 -7.90 34.35 -2.19
CA GLN A 325 -7.87 34.98 -0.88
C GLN A 325 -7.84 36.48 -1.12
N PRO A 326 -8.59 37.30 -0.35
CA PRO A 326 -8.39 38.74 -0.39
C PRO A 326 -6.91 38.98 -0.10
N THR A 327 -6.22 39.66 -1.00
CA THR A 327 -4.82 40.03 -0.80
C THR A 327 -4.78 40.90 0.44
N THR A 328 -4.28 40.35 1.55
CA THR A 328 -3.99 41.13 2.76
C THR A 328 -2.77 42.00 2.43
N ASN A 329 -3.03 43.11 1.76
CA ASN A 329 -2.11 44.23 1.85
C ASN A 329 -1.99 44.58 3.34
N PRO A 330 -0.81 45.07 3.78
CA PRO A 330 -0.67 45.64 5.11
C PRO A 330 -1.70 46.77 5.29
N GLN A 331 -2.19 47.02 6.51
CA GLN A 331 -3.24 48.03 6.79
C GLN A 331 -2.95 49.35 6.05
N CYS A 332 -1.70 49.81 6.11
CA CYS A 332 -1.21 51.00 5.42
C CYS A 332 -1.12 50.92 3.89
N SER A 333 -1.81 50.00 3.23
CA SER A 333 -1.90 49.84 1.77
C SER A 333 -3.12 49.01 1.33
N ASP A 334 -4.16 48.88 2.15
CA ASP A 334 -5.35 48.04 1.86
C ASP A 334 -6.63 48.82 1.43
N ASP A 335 -6.55 50.16 1.29
CA ASP A 335 -7.66 51.08 0.98
C ASP A 335 -8.80 51.07 2.05
N VAL A 336 -8.54 50.60 3.29
CA VAL A 336 -9.52 50.54 4.40
C VAL A 336 -9.02 51.30 5.64
N ASP A 337 -9.95 52.00 6.29
CA ASP A 337 -9.75 52.65 7.60
C ASP A 337 -9.79 51.57 8.70
N ASN A 338 -8.62 51.14 9.18
CA ASN A 338 -8.44 50.02 10.10
C ASN A 338 -8.56 50.43 11.57
N ASP A 339 -8.20 51.67 11.93
CA ASP A 339 -8.17 52.17 13.31
C ASP A 339 -9.47 52.94 13.71
N GLY A 340 -10.15 53.55 12.74
CA GLY A 340 -11.42 54.27 12.88
C GLY A 340 -11.34 55.81 12.92
N ASP A 341 -10.24 56.44 12.50
CA ASP A 341 -10.04 57.91 12.58
C ASP A 341 -10.59 58.73 11.38
N GLU A 342 -11.06 58.07 10.30
CA GLU A 342 -11.46 58.60 8.98
C GLU A 342 -10.32 58.87 7.96
N LEU A 343 -9.08 58.44 8.22
CA LEU A 343 -7.94 58.41 7.30
C LEU A 343 -7.64 56.97 6.82
N ILE A 344 -6.77 56.82 5.80
CA ILE A 344 -6.36 55.54 5.20
C ILE A 344 -4.95 55.65 4.59
N ASP A 345 -4.16 54.59 4.64
CA ASP A 345 -2.91 54.41 3.89
C ASP A 345 -1.96 55.63 3.99
N SER A 346 -1.45 56.14 2.86
CA SER A 346 -0.61 57.36 2.77
C SER A 346 -1.29 58.70 3.19
N ALA A 347 -2.54 58.68 3.63
CA ALA A 347 -3.20 59.83 4.25
C ALA A 347 -3.29 59.71 5.78
N ASP A 348 -3.03 58.53 6.32
CA ASP A 348 -3.05 58.17 7.74
C ASP A 348 -1.70 58.50 8.41
N PRO A 349 -1.65 59.06 9.65
CA PRO A 349 -0.39 59.40 10.31
C PRO A 349 0.27 58.20 11.00
N GLY A 350 -0.46 57.17 11.43
CA GLY A 350 0.07 55.90 11.93
C GLY A 350 0.88 55.16 10.85
N CYS A 351 0.48 55.27 9.59
CA CYS A 351 1.24 54.77 8.44
C CYS A 351 2.55 55.51 8.12
N HIS A 352 2.93 56.50 8.92
CA HIS A 352 4.14 57.28 8.74
C HIS A 352 5.11 57.08 9.91
N SER A 353 6.35 56.71 9.59
CA SER A 353 7.42 56.46 10.58
C SER A 353 7.83 57.67 11.44
N ASP A 354 7.22 58.84 11.22
CA ASP A 354 7.35 60.06 12.03
C ASP A 354 6.00 60.60 12.57
N GLY A 355 4.88 59.87 12.41
CA GLY A 355 3.55 60.27 12.85
C GLY A 355 2.94 61.43 12.05
N ASN A 356 3.31 61.59 10.77
CA ASN A 356 2.99 62.79 10.00
C ASN A 356 2.73 62.52 8.52
N ALA A 357 1.47 62.29 8.18
CA ALA A 357 0.94 62.10 6.83
C ALA A 357 1.28 63.20 5.80
N SER A 358 1.81 64.37 6.22
CA SER A 358 2.28 65.41 5.29
C SER A 358 3.72 65.19 4.81
N ASP A 359 4.51 64.29 5.41
CA ASP A 359 5.84 63.93 4.91
C ASP A 359 5.78 62.64 4.08
N THR A 360 5.78 62.81 2.76
CA THR A 360 5.78 61.69 1.81
C THR A 360 7.04 60.83 1.83
N GLU A 361 8.12 61.24 2.50
CA GLU A 361 9.33 60.41 2.67
C GLU A 361 9.25 59.47 3.88
N SER A 362 8.29 59.64 4.80
CA SER A 362 8.15 58.82 6.02
C SER A 362 7.10 57.71 5.93
N TYR A 363 6.26 57.69 4.89
CA TYR A 363 5.23 56.68 4.62
C TYR A 363 5.80 55.25 4.54
N VAL A 364 5.20 54.31 5.26
CA VAL A 364 5.60 52.90 5.34
C VAL A 364 4.47 51.99 4.80
N PRO A 365 4.34 51.80 3.48
CA PRO A 365 3.31 50.94 2.88
C PRO A 365 3.45 49.43 3.20
N SER A 366 4.48 49.06 3.97
CA SER A 366 4.65 47.71 4.51
C SER A 366 4.17 47.56 5.96
N ASP A 367 3.70 48.65 6.59
CA ASP A 367 3.26 48.63 7.98
C ASP A 367 1.82 48.13 8.11
N ASN A 368 1.53 47.48 9.22
CA ASN A 368 0.28 46.76 9.46
C ASN A 368 -0.38 47.23 10.77
N ASP A 369 -0.23 48.52 11.07
CA ASP A 369 -0.82 49.20 12.21
C ASP A 369 -1.08 50.66 11.79
N GLU A 370 -2.36 51.05 11.66
CA GLU A 370 -2.78 52.43 11.41
C GLU A 370 -2.89 53.25 12.72
N THR A 371 -2.64 52.67 13.90
CA THR A 371 -2.90 53.36 15.17
C THR A 371 -1.95 54.54 15.43
N ASP A 372 -2.51 55.75 15.53
CA ASP A 372 -1.80 56.98 15.91
C ASP A 372 -1.07 56.86 17.27
N GLU A 373 0.24 57.22 17.34
CA GLU A 373 0.95 57.38 18.62
C GLU A 373 0.48 58.65 19.36
N ASP A 374 -0.54 58.51 20.20
CA ASP A 374 -1.16 59.54 21.05
C ASP A 374 -0.14 60.55 21.69
N ASP A 375 -0.20 61.83 21.28
CA ASP A 375 0.44 62.96 21.98
C ASP A 375 -0.32 63.30 23.29
N ASP A 376 -0.31 62.37 24.25
CA ASP A 376 -0.91 62.57 25.57
C ASP A 376 -0.02 63.50 26.42
N GLY A 377 -0.18 64.80 26.17
CA GLY A 377 0.71 65.88 26.59
C GLY A 377 1.00 65.94 28.11
N GLY A 378 2.11 65.31 28.52
CA GLY A 378 2.50 65.09 29.93
C GLY A 378 3.90 65.56 30.33
N GLY A 379 4.43 66.62 29.69
CA GLY A 379 5.83 67.07 29.71
C GLY A 379 6.71 66.86 30.97
N GLY A 380 7.92 66.34 30.77
CA GLY A 380 8.79 65.99 31.91
C GLY A 380 10.30 65.74 31.72
N GLY A 381 10.94 66.06 30.60
CA GLY A 381 12.39 66.34 30.55
C GLY A 381 13.40 65.18 30.71
N GLY A 382 13.88 64.69 29.56
CA GLY A 382 15.32 64.62 29.26
C GLY A 382 16.11 63.37 29.67
N GLY A 383 16.84 62.83 28.69
CA GLY A 383 17.91 61.84 28.91
C GLY A 383 17.74 60.61 28.03
N GLY A 384 18.46 60.55 26.92
CA GLY A 384 18.39 59.40 26.01
C GLY A 384 19.09 58.16 26.58
N SER A 385 18.46 57.02 26.36
CA SER A 385 19.06 55.69 26.17
C SER A 385 18.08 54.91 25.31
N GLY A 386 18.57 54.07 24.40
CA GLY A 386 17.68 53.26 23.56
C GLY A 386 16.79 52.36 24.42
N SER A 387 15.59 52.06 23.90
CA SER A 387 14.77 50.98 24.45
C SER A 387 15.61 49.70 24.40
N HIS A 388 15.96 49.17 25.57
CA HIS A 388 16.50 47.82 25.67
C HIS A 388 15.27 46.93 25.82
N THR A 389 14.99 46.12 24.80
CA THR A 389 13.92 45.13 24.84
C THR A 389 14.27 44.03 25.84
N ARG A 390 13.36 43.08 26.13
CA ARG A 390 13.59 42.07 27.18
C ARG A 390 14.93 41.33 26.95
N CYS A 391 15.16 40.88 25.72
CA CYS A 391 16.42 40.27 25.27
C CYS A 391 17.67 41.17 25.21
N SER A 392 17.63 42.40 25.73
CA SER A 392 18.81 43.25 25.86
C SER A 392 18.90 44.03 27.18
N ASP A 393 18.01 43.76 28.15
CA ASP A 393 17.88 44.57 29.37
C ASP A 393 18.69 44.09 30.59
N LYS A 394 19.42 42.97 30.45
CA LYS A 394 20.29 42.34 31.46
C LYS A 394 19.56 41.79 32.68
N LYS A 395 18.29 41.43 32.53
CA LYS A 395 17.56 40.61 33.49
C LYS A 395 17.20 39.29 32.85
N ASP A 396 17.03 38.31 33.71
CA ASP A 396 16.34 37.06 33.43
C ASP A 396 14.84 37.39 33.55
N ASN A 397 14.10 37.39 32.45
CA ASN A 397 12.68 37.78 32.42
C ASN A 397 11.73 36.56 32.33
N ASP A 398 12.22 35.32 32.23
CA ASP A 398 11.41 34.10 32.25
C ASP A 398 11.70 33.16 33.47
N ASP A 399 12.68 33.54 34.31
CA ASP A 399 13.20 32.84 35.49
C ASP A 399 13.90 31.49 35.19
N ASP A 400 14.43 31.25 33.96
CA ASP A 400 15.18 30.03 33.62
C ASP A 400 16.64 29.99 34.14
N GLY A 401 17.22 31.15 34.46
CA GLY A 401 18.61 31.32 34.92
C GLY A 401 19.60 31.85 33.88
N LEU A 402 19.14 32.21 32.68
CA LEU A 402 19.91 32.78 31.56
C LEU A 402 19.44 34.24 31.30
N VAL A 403 20.17 34.98 30.45
CA VAL A 403 20.01 36.44 30.28
C VAL A 403 20.51 36.89 28.89
N ASP A 404 19.75 37.75 28.19
CA ASP A 404 20.14 38.39 26.92
C ASP A 404 20.72 37.35 25.91
N SER A 405 21.89 37.63 25.32
CA SER A 405 22.62 36.75 24.39
C SER A 405 23.18 35.44 24.99
N ALA A 406 22.82 35.10 26.23
CA ALA A 406 23.09 33.79 26.82
C ALA A 406 21.81 32.96 27.00
N ASP A 407 20.65 33.58 26.76
CA ASP A 407 19.32 32.99 26.81
C ASP A 407 18.93 32.43 25.44
N PRO A 408 18.58 31.13 25.31
CA PRO A 408 18.17 30.56 24.03
C PRO A 408 16.81 31.07 23.54
N GLY A 409 15.95 31.62 24.40
CA GLY A 409 14.72 32.31 24.00
C GLY A 409 14.98 33.60 23.21
N CYS A 410 16.12 34.26 23.47
CA CYS A 410 16.57 35.43 22.71
C CYS A 410 17.25 35.12 21.38
N HIS A 411 17.17 33.87 20.93
CA HIS A 411 17.78 33.39 19.69
C HIS A 411 16.70 32.80 18.77
N SER A 412 16.66 33.29 17.52
CA SER A 412 15.69 32.88 16.48
C SER A 412 15.74 31.39 16.10
N ASP A 413 16.77 30.65 16.53
CA ASP A 413 16.93 29.20 16.36
C ASP A 413 16.88 28.42 17.70
N GLY A 414 16.53 29.08 18.80
CA GLY A 414 16.49 28.49 20.14
C GLY A 414 17.86 28.10 20.69
N ASN A 415 18.97 28.66 20.20
CA ASN A 415 20.33 28.20 20.50
C ASN A 415 21.30 29.35 20.84
N ALA A 416 21.46 29.63 22.13
CA ALA A 416 22.42 30.61 22.67
C ALA A 416 23.91 30.40 22.28
N SER A 417 24.28 29.25 21.69
CA SER A 417 25.64 29.05 21.15
C SER A 417 25.83 29.61 19.73
N ASN A 418 24.75 30.00 19.05
CA ASN A 418 24.78 30.60 17.72
C ASN A 418 24.67 32.12 17.80
N ALA A 419 25.81 32.82 17.81
CA ALA A 419 25.85 34.27 17.94
C ALA A 419 25.15 35.03 16.78
N ASP A 420 24.99 34.40 15.61
CA ASP A 420 24.34 35.01 14.45
C ASP A 420 22.80 34.94 14.51
N SER A 421 22.22 34.13 15.42
CA SER A 421 20.76 33.99 15.59
C SER A 421 20.17 34.87 16.70
N TYR A 422 21.00 35.55 17.48
CA TYR A 422 20.59 36.43 18.59
C TYR A 422 19.76 37.62 18.08
N VAL A 423 18.60 37.85 18.69
CA VAL A 423 17.65 38.92 18.33
C VAL A 423 17.57 39.94 19.48
N PRO A 424 18.51 40.91 19.58
CA PRO A 424 18.52 41.90 20.67
C PRO A 424 17.35 42.91 20.64
N SER A 425 16.45 42.82 19.67
CA SER A 425 15.19 43.56 19.59
C SER A 425 13.98 42.72 20.00
N ASP A 426 14.16 41.46 20.39
CA ASP A 426 13.04 40.61 20.81
C ASP A 426 12.52 41.04 22.19
N SER A 427 11.20 40.88 22.36
CA SER A 427 10.46 41.21 23.56
C SER A 427 10.00 39.98 24.34
N ASP A 428 10.29 38.77 23.87
CA ASP A 428 10.14 37.54 24.65
C ASP A 428 11.47 36.81 24.89
N GLU A 429 11.64 36.27 26.09
CA GLU A 429 12.79 35.43 26.47
C GLU A 429 12.36 33.96 26.66
N GLN A 430 11.08 33.61 26.44
CA GLN A 430 10.62 32.23 26.60
C GLN A 430 11.30 31.29 25.58
N ASN A 431 12.05 30.33 26.09
CA ASN A 431 12.71 29.28 25.32
C ASN A 431 11.76 28.55 24.34
N GLY A 432 11.86 28.90 23.05
CA GLY A 432 11.14 28.30 21.92
C GLY A 432 11.52 26.86 21.55
N GLY A 433 11.55 25.95 22.54
CA GLY A 433 11.55 24.50 22.34
C GLY A 433 12.91 23.78 22.20
N GLN A 434 13.43 23.23 23.32
CA GLN A 434 14.49 22.20 23.41
C GLN A 434 14.31 21.39 24.74
N VAL A 435 14.81 20.16 25.00
CA VAL A 435 15.58 19.15 24.25
C VAL A 435 15.23 17.70 24.69
N LEU A 436 15.74 16.70 23.94
CA LEU A 436 15.84 15.28 24.32
C LEU A 436 16.58 15.03 25.66
N GLY A 437 16.05 14.15 26.54
CA GLY A 437 16.92 13.28 27.36
C GLY A 437 16.70 13.14 28.88
N ALA A 438 15.73 12.31 29.28
CA ALA A 438 15.73 11.47 30.50
C ALA A 438 15.58 12.08 31.92
N GLN A 439 14.34 12.09 32.41
CA GLN A 439 13.98 11.25 33.56
C GLN A 439 12.76 10.38 33.17
N THR A 440 12.73 9.14 33.66
CA THR A 440 11.81 8.10 33.17
C THR A 440 10.37 8.28 33.67
N SER A 441 9.61 9.14 33.00
CA SER A 441 8.19 8.91 32.82
C SER A 441 8.03 7.88 31.69
N CYS A 442 7.36 6.77 31.99
CA CYS A 442 7.03 5.74 31.03
C CYS A 442 5.93 6.30 30.10
N GLY A 443 6.31 6.81 28.94
CA GLY A 443 5.44 7.55 28.02
C GLY A 443 5.38 6.94 26.62
N ILE A 444 4.58 7.55 25.73
CA ILE A 444 4.46 7.15 24.33
C ILE A 444 5.85 7.18 23.68
N TYR A 445 6.33 6.02 23.24
CA TYR A 445 7.67 5.87 22.65
C TYR A 445 7.67 6.43 21.22
N VAL A 446 6.67 6.07 20.42
CA VAL A 446 6.42 6.60 19.07
C VAL A 446 4.94 7.00 18.96
N ASP A 447 4.71 8.26 18.61
CA ASP A 447 3.39 8.88 18.40
C ASP A 447 3.02 9.01 16.91
N LYS A 448 3.99 8.85 16.00
CA LYS A 448 3.79 8.92 14.54
C LYS A 448 3.47 7.58 13.91
N TYR A 449 2.78 7.62 12.77
CA TYR A 449 2.52 6.47 11.90
C TYR A 449 3.54 6.44 10.76
N LEU A 450 4.02 5.26 10.38
CA LEU A 450 5.10 5.11 9.41
C LEU A 450 4.81 4.02 8.37
N ARG A 451 5.14 4.27 7.11
CA ARG A 451 5.09 3.27 6.01
C ARG A 451 6.09 3.58 4.90
N ARG A 452 6.51 2.55 4.17
CA ARG A 452 7.40 2.69 3.01
C ARG A 452 6.70 3.54 1.94
N GLY A 453 7.46 4.40 1.24
CA GLY A 453 6.94 5.25 0.16
C GLY A 453 6.36 6.60 0.61
N TYR A 454 6.25 6.86 1.91
CA TYR A 454 5.68 8.10 2.44
C TYR A 454 6.74 9.01 3.07
N LYS A 455 6.43 10.31 3.20
CA LYS A 455 7.24 11.28 3.95
C LYS A 455 7.11 11.02 5.45
N ASN A 456 7.93 10.11 5.96
CA ASN A 456 7.97 9.72 7.36
C ASN A 456 8.78 10.72 8.19
N ASP A 457 8.42 10.90 9.46
CA ASP A 457 9.26 11.60 10.43
C ASP A 457 10.54 10.79 10.73
N ALA A 458 11.70 11.36 10.43
CA ALA A 458 12.97 10.64 10.48
C ALA A 458 13.36 10.17 11.90
N GLU A 459 12.99 10.91 12.95
CA GLU A 459 13.29 10.52 14.33
C GLU A 459 12.36 9.41 14.83
N ALA A 460 11.07 9.44 14.45
CA ALA A 460 10.14 8.35 14.68
C ALA A 460 10.61 7.06 13.98
N VAL A 461 11.12 7.15 12.74
CA VAL A 461 11.71 5.99 12.05
C VAL A 461 12.93 5.45 12.80
N LYS A 462 13.86 6.30 13.25
CA LYS A 462 15.04 5.87 14.04
C LYS A 462 14.63 5.14 15.32
N LYS A 463 13.62 5.63 16.04
CA LYS A 463 13.05 4.94 17.21
C LYS A 463 12.52 3.55 16.86
N VAL A 464 11.78 3.40 15.77
CA VAL A 464 11.27 2.09 15.32
C VAL A 464 12.41 1.16 14.88
N GLN A 465 13.42 1.66 14.16
CA GLN A 465 14.61 0.89 13.78
C GLN A 465 15.40 0.40 15.02
N LEU A 466 15.57 1.25 16.04
CA LEU A 466 16.20 0.88 17.32
C LEU A 466 15.40 -0.18 18.07
N PHE A 467 14.08 0.00 18.17
CA PHE A 467 13.18 -0.99 18.78
C PHE A 467 13.27 -2.35 18.09
N LEU A 468 13.16 -2.40 16.75
CA LEU A 468 13.22 -3.64 15.99
C LEU A 468 14.59 -4.32 16.10
N ASN A 469 15.67 -3.54 16.11
CA ASN A 469 17.02 -4.05 16.33
C ASN A 469 17.18 -4.73 17.68
N ASP A 470 16.70 -4.13 18.78
CA ASP A 470 16.78 -4.79 20.07
C ASP A 470 15.75 -5.93 20.20
N TYR A 471 14.49 -5.73 19.81
CA TYR A 471 13.43 -6.72 20.02
C TYR A 471 13.66 -8.00 19.20
N LEU A 472 13.96 -7.87 17.91
CA LEU A 472 14.17 -8.99 16.99
C LEU A 472 15.64 -9.42 16.89
N LYS A 473 16.55 -8.75 17.62
CA LYS A 473 18.02 -8.96 17.58
C LYS A 473 18.61 -8.84 16.15
N LEU A 474 18.09 -7.87 15.39
CA LEU A 474 18.50 -7.54 14.03
C LEU A 474 19.71 -6.57 14.01
N LYS A 475 20.16 -6.23 12.80
CA LYS A 475 21.20 -5.23 12.51
C LYS A 475 20.79 -4.33 11.34
N LEU A 476 19.59 -3.77 11.43
CA LEU A 476 19.12 -2.68 10.58
C LEU A 476 20.02 -1.45 10.79
N GLU A 477 20.18 -0.68 9.73
CA GLU A 477 20.75 0.66 9.79
C GLU A 477 19.75 1.60 10.51
N VAL A 478 20.27 2.56 11.27
CA VAL A 478 19.46 3.53 12.03
C VAL A 478 19.64 4.90 11.39
N ASP A 479 19.14 5.02 10.17
CA ASP A 479 19.27 6.16 9.27
C ASP A 479 18.06 7.12 9.34
N GLY A 480 16.92 6.66 9.84
CA GLY A 480 15.65 7.38 9.79
C GLY A 480 14.87 7.20 8.48
N ILE A 481 15.27 6.26 7.62
CA ILE A 481 14.62 5.96 6.35
C ILE A 481 13.77 4.69 6.50
N TYR A 482 12.45 4.80 6.29
CA TYR A 482 11.54 3.64 6.30
C TYR A 482 11.64 2.86 4.99
N GLY A 483 12.81 2.26 4.75
CA GLY A 483 13.09 1.43 3.58
C GLY A 483 12.58 0.00 3.72
N SER A 484 12.75 -0.79 2.66
CA SER A 484 12.28 -2.19 2.57
C SER A 484 12.76 -3.09 3.72
N LYS A 485 13.97 -2.88 4.25
CA LYS A 485 14.49 -3.64 5.40
C LYS A 485 13.76 -3.32 6.71
N THR A 486 13.39 -2.04 6.91
CA THR A 486 12.64 -1.59 8.10
C THR A 486 11.21 -2.13 8.05
N GLU A 487 10.57 -2.04 6.88
CA GLU A 487 9.24 -2.59 6.63
C GLU A 487 9.19 -4.12 6.82
N GLU A 488 10.14 -4.88 6.29
CA GLU A 488 10.21 -6.33 6.46
C GLU A 488 10.36 -6.72 7.94
N ALA A 489 11.16 -5.98 8.70
CA ALA A 489 11.25 -6.17 10.14
C ALA A 489 9.94 -5.85 10.88
N VAL A 490 9.17 -4.86 10.41
CA VAL A 490 7.80 -4.61 10.89
C VAL A 490 6.86 -5.75 10.49
N ARG A 491 6.92 -6.28 9.27
CA ARG A 491 6.11 -7.44 8.83
C ARG A 491 6.34 -8.65 9.76
N VAL A 492 7.60 -8.96 10.08
CA VAL A 492 7.97 -10.01 11.05
C VAL A 492 7.41 -9.71 12.45
N PHE A 493 7.54 -8.48 12.95
CA PHE A 493 6.99 -8.08 14.25
C PHE A 493 5.45 -8.23 14.31
N GLN A 494 4.74 -7.81 13.26
CA GLN A 494 3.29 -7.94 13.15
C GLN A 494 2.82 -9.40 13.17
N ILE A 495 3.56 -10.32 12.54
CA ILE A 495 3.26 -11.76 12.58
C ILE A 495 3.46 -12.33 14.00
N LEU A 496 4.52 -11.93 14.70
CA LEU A 496 4.79 -12.39 16.07
C LEU A 496 3.73 -11.93 17.09
N HIS A 497 3.08 -10.80 16.84
CA HIS A 497 2.02 -10.22 17.69
C HIS A 497 0.64 -10.22 17.01
N LYS A 498 0.41 -11.19 16.10
CA LYS A 498 -0.80 -11.27 15.27
C LYS A 498 -2.11 -11.02 16.03
N ASP A 499 -2.27 -11.64 17.20
CA ASP A 499 -3.50 -11.57 18.02
C ASP A 499 -3.86 -10.14 18.47
N LYS A 500 -2.85 -9.27 18.62
CA LYS A 500 -3.03 -7.87 19.03
C LYS A 500 -2.88 -6.87 17.88
N ILE A 501 -2.13 -7.23 16.83
CA ILE A 501 -1.79 -6.28 15.77
C ILE A 501 -2.64 -6.47 14.52
N LEU A 502 -2.88 -7.72 14.10
CA LEU A 502 -3.53 -8.04 12.82
C LEU A 502 -4.98 -8.52 13.01
N THR A 503 -5.22 -9.35 14.01
CA THR A 503 -6.56 -9.89 14.32
C THR A 503 -7.61 -8.79 14.60
N PRO A 504 -7.31 -7.65 15.25
CA PRO A 504 -8.28 -6.56 15.42
C PRO A 504 -8.73 -5.87 14.12
N TRP A 505 -8.03 -6.09 13.00
CA TRP A 505 -8.36 -5.59 11.66
C TRP A 505 -8.91 -6.67 10.73
N GLY A 506 -9.18 -7.87 11.25
CA GLY A 506 -9.65 -9.02 10.46
C GLY A 506 -8.62 -9.63 9.50
N VAL A 507 -7.38 -9.12 9.43
CA VAL A 507 -6.38 -9.59 8.47
C VAL A 507 -5.49 -10.71 8.99
N THR A 508 -5.05 -11.57 8.07
CA THR A 508 -4.17 -12.71 8.35
C THR A 508 -2.74 -12.53 7.83
N ALA A 509 -2.53 -11.62 6.87
CA ALA A 509 -1.23 -11.20 6.36
C ALA A 509 -0.72 -9.96 7.11
N SER A 510 0.60 -9.85 7.25
CA SER A 510 1.25 -8.61 7.72
C SER A 510 1.22 -7.52 6.65
N THR A 511 1.02 -6.27 7.07
CA THR A 511 0.95 -5.09 6.18
C THR A 511 2.29 -4.38 6.01
N GLY A 512 3.22 -4.51 6.97
CA GLY A 512 4.48 -3.75 6.99
C GLY A 512 4.33 -2.29 7.40
N ILE A 513 3.12 -1.86 7.74
CA ILE A 513 2.78 -0.49 8.13
C ILE A 513 2.83 -0.35 9.66
N PHE A 514 3.60 0.62 10.14
CA PHE A 514 3.62 1.01 11.55
C PHE A 514 2.43 1.94 11.84
N TYR A 515 1.25 1.36 11.98
CA TYR A 515 -0.01 2.08 12.25
C TYR A 515 -0.65 1.66 13.58
N LEU A 516 -1.60 2.45 14.09
CA LEU A 516 -2.47 2.25 15.26
C LEU A 516 -2.15 1.02 16.15
N THR A 517 -2.57 -0.20 15.79
CA THR A 517 -2.34 -1.41 16.62
C THR A 517 -0.87 -1.81 16.74
N THR A 518 -0.09 -1.67 15.66
CA THR A 518 1.37 -1.89 15.65
C THR A 518 2.05 -0.86 16.56
N GLN A 519 1.70 0.42 16.41
CA GLN A 519 2.20 1.50 17.27
C GLN A 519 1.82 1.28 18.74
N THR A 520 0.57 0.91 19.02
CA THR A 520 0.05 0.67 20.37
C THR A 520 0.79 -0.48 21.05
N GLU A 521 1.02 -1.60 20.33
CA GLU A 521 1.77 -2.73 20.91
C GLU A 521 3.25 -2.40 21.14
N VAL A 522 3.90 -1.64 20.24
CA VAL A 522 5.28 -1.16 20.50
C VAL A 522 5.32 -0.22 21.72
N ASN A 523 4.37 0.69 21.85
CA ASN A 523 4.28 1.57 23.02
C ASN A 523 4.03 0.77 24.32
N ASN A 524 3.19 -0.27 24.30
CA ASN A 524 2.98 -1.18 25.43
C ASN A 524 4.19 -2.06 25.76
N ILE A 525 5.01 -2.46 24.77
CA ILE A 525 6.25 -3.22 25.01
C ILE A 525 7.33 -2.32 25.60
N MET A 526 7.51 -1.12 25.04
CA MET A 526 8.49 -0.14 25.52
C MET A 526 8.07 0.50 26.84
N CYS A 527 6.78 0.55 27.12
CA CYS A 527 6.21 1.05 28.36
C CYS A 527 4.95 0.25 28.79
N PRO A 528 5.14 -0.85 29.55
CA PRO A 528 4.01 -1.66 30.03
C PRO A 528 3.05 -0.93 30.96
N ASP A 529 3.52 0.10 31.68
CA ASP A 529 2.72 0.85 32.65
C ASP A 529 1.64 1.74 32.01
N LEU A 530 1.76 2.06 30.71
CA LEU A 530 0.69 2.77 29.97
C LEU A 530 -0.56 1.91 29.81
N ASN A 531 -0.41 0.59 29.67
CA ASN A 531 -1.49 -0.38 29.45
C ASN A 531 -2.54 0.09 28.42
N LEU A 532 -2.06 0.64 27.29
CA LEU A 532 -2.90 1.17 26.22
C LEU A 532 -3.81 0.06 25.70
N GLN A 533 -5.10 0.36 25.61
CA GLN A 533 -6.07 -0.57 25.06
C GLN A 533 -5.83 -0.71 23.55
N ILE A 534 -5.64 -1.94 23.08
CA ILE A 534 -5.57 -2.24 21.65
C ILE A 534 -6.90 -1.79 21.02
N PRO A 535 -6.89 -0.89 20.02
CA PRO A 535 -8.11 -0.47 19.34
C PRO A 535 -8.82 -1.67 18.71
N SER A 536 -10.15 -1.72 18.82
CA SER A 536 -10.95 -2.92 18.51
C SER A 536 -12.19 -2.67 17.66
N ASN A 537 -12.55 -1.40 17.42
CA ASN A 537 -13.59 -0.99 16.47
C ASN A 537 -12.91 -0.41 15.22
N LEU A 538 -12.09 -1.21 14.57
CA LEU A 538 -11.26 -0.79 13.44
C LEU A 538 -11.94 -1.16 12.13
N ILE A 539 -11.92 -0.25 11.16
CA ILE A 539 -12.32 -0.52 9.78
C ILE A 539 -11.28 -1.50 9.23
N ASN A 540 -11.70 -2.69 8.77
CA ASN A 540 -10.77 -3.74 8.31
C ASN A 540 -9.83 -3.20 7.22
N PHE A 541 -8.57 -3.67 7.19
CA PHE A 541 -7.66 -3.28 6.10
C PHE A 541 -8.20 -3.77 4.76
N THR A 542 -8.68 -2.85 3.94
CA THR A 542 -8.94 -3.05 2.51
C THR A 542 -7.61 -3.26 1.77
N ALA A 543 -7.65 -3.94 0.62
CA ALA A 543 -6.44 -4.25 -0.15
C ALA A 543 -5.66 -2.98 -0.60
N SER A 544 -6.36 -1.85 -0.78
CA SER A 544 -5.76 -0.54 -1.09
C SER A 544 -4.89 0.04 0.03
N MET A 545 -5.01 -0.45 1.27
CA MET A 545 -4.17 -0.01 2.40
C MET A 545 -2.96 -0.92 2.66
N ILE A 546 -2.72 -1.97 1.87
CA ILE A 546 -1.64 -2.96 2.11
C ILE A 546 -0.47 -2.85 1.11
N ASN A 547 -0.69 -2.19 -0.03
CA ASN A 547 0.28 -2.01 -1.12
C ASN A 547 0.98 -0.64 -1.05
#